data_AF-A0A7S2H426-F1
#
_entry.id   AF-A0A7S2H426-F1
#
_cell.length_a   1.000
_cell.length_b   1.000
_cell.length_c   1.000
_cell.angle_alpha   90.00
_cell.angle_beta   90.00
_cell.angle_gamma   90.00
#
_symmetry.space_group_name_H-M   'P 1'
#
loop_
_entity.id
_entity.type
_entity.pdbx_description
1 polymer ?
#
loop_
_entity_poly.entity_id
_entity_poly.type
_entity_poly.pdbx_seq_one_letter_code
_entity_poly.pdbx_strand_id
1 'polypeptide(L)'
;QLVKHWLVDLLLVALPLGVHAWFWAFAAWSLFRNTVMKHLALKADIWPERLTRLQQFCLWLERRKHKASWSYDGGHLRIDTSQLSSREQRYLFVALRDTLSRFMESKNEVHLGLVAETVREALRDCRAARRSKAARL
;
A
#
# COMPACT_ATOMS: atom_id res chain seq x y z
N GLN A 1 -31.36 -28.83 30.19
CA GLN A 1 -30.45 -29.30 29.11
C GLN A 1 -30.85 -28.77 27.73
N LEU A 2 -32.14 -28.65 27.38
CA LEU A 2 -32.59 -28.05 26.10
C LEU A 2 -32.00 -26.66 25.79
N VAL A 3 -31.85 -25.81 26.81
CA VAL A 3 -31.30 -24.44 26.65
C VAL A 3 -29.85 -24.44 26.13
N LYS A 4 -29.08 -25.50 26.36
CA LYS A 4 -27.70 -25.60 25.84
C LYS A 4 -27.66 -25.98 24.36
N HIS A 5 -28.62 -26.74 23.87
CA HIS A 5 -28.62 -27.21 22.48
C HIS A 5 -28.97 -26.09 21.49
N TRP A 6 -30.03 -25.29 21.76
CA TRP A 6 -30.40 -24.21 20.84
C TRP A 6 -29.33 -23.11 20.73
N LEU A 7 -28.60 -22.82 21.81
CA LEU A 7 -27.51 -21.83 21.78
C LEU A 7 -26.36 -22.31 20.90
N VAL A 8 -26.01 -23.59 20.99
CA VAL A 8 -24.95 -24.18 20.17
C VAL A 8 -25.37 -24.19 18.71
N ASP A 9 -26.61 -24.60 18.41
CA ASP A 9 -27.15 -24.61 17.05
C ASP A 9 -27.21 -23.18 16.45
N LEU A 10 -27.64 -22.19 17.25
CA LEU A 10 -27.66 -20.79 16.84
C LEU A 10 -26.25 -20.27 16.53
N LEU A 11 -25.26 -20.56 17.38
CA LEU A 11 -23.87 -20.17 17.15
C LEU A 11 -23.28 -20.83 15.91
N LEU A 12 -23.61 -22.11 15.68
CA LEU A 12 -23.14 -22.89 14.53
C LEU A 12 -23.59 -22.27 13.21
N VAL A 13 -24.78 -21.66 13.17
CA VAL A 13 -25.33 -21.00 11.97
C VAL A 13 -24.93 -19.53 11.90
N ALA A 14 -24.95 -18.80 13.01
CA ALA A 14 -24.67 -17.37 13.04
C ALA A 14 -23.20 -17.06 12.72
N LEU A 15 -22.27 -17.90 13.15
CA LEU A 15 -20.84 -17.64 12.96
C LEU A 15 -20.41 -17.70 11.48
N PRO A 16 -20.75 -18.75 10.69
CA PRO A 16 -20.49 -18.76 9.26
C PRO A 16 -21.17 -17.61 8.50
N LEU A 17 -22.44 -17.32 8.83
CA LEU A 17 -23.17 -16.19 8.24
C LEU A 17 -22.46 -14.86 8.51
N GLY A 18 -22.00 -14.65 9.75
CA GLY A 18 -21.23 -13.47 10.13
C GLY A 18 -19.92 -13.36 9.37
N VAL A 19 -19.18 -14.47 9.21
CA VAL A 19 -17.92 -14.50 8.45
C VAL A 19 -18.17 -14.19 6.97
N HIS A 20 -19.21 -14.77 6.35
CA HIS A 20 -19.55 -14.49 4.96
C HIS A 20 -20.00 -13.04 4.78
N ALA A 21 -20.87 -12.53 5.65
CA ALA A 21 -21.30 -11.14 5.60
C ALA A 21 -20.11 -10.17 5.75
N TRP A 22 -19.19 -10.47 6.66
CA TRP A 22 -17.96 -9.71 6.82
C TRP A 22 -17.08 -9.74 5.57
N PHE A 23 -16.90 -10.92 4.97
CA PHE A 23 -16.14 -11.07 3.73
C PHE A 23 -16.76 -10.25 2.58
N TRP A 24 -18.08 -10.35 2.38
CA TRP A 24 -18.80 -9.57 1.37
C TRP A 24 -18.70 -8.07 1.60
N ALA A 25 -18.86 -7.63 2.86
CA ALA A 25 -18.68 -6.23 3.22
C ALA A 25 -17.27 -5.75 2.91
N PHE A 26 -16.24 -6.56 3.23
CA PHE A 26 -14.85 -6.23 2.95
C PHE A 26 -14.57 -6.20 1.44
N ALA A 27 -15.10 -7.15 0.67
CA ALA A 27 -14.96 -7.20 -0.78
C ALA A 27 -15.64 -6.00 -1.45
N ALA A 28 -16.87 -5.67 -1.05
CA ALA A 28 -17.60 -4.50 -1.51
C ALA A 28 -16.86 -3.21 -1.16
N TRP A 29 -16.32 -3.11 0.05
CA TRP A 29 -15.51 -1.97 0.48
C TRP A 29 -14.22 -1.83 -0.34
N SER A 30 -13.54 -2.95 -0.62
CA SER A 30 -12.34 -2.97 -1.45
C SER A 30 -12.63 -2.56 -2.90
N LEU A 31 -13.73 -3.05 -3.47
CA LEU A 31 -14.21 -2.64 -4.79
C LEU A 31 -14.53 -1.16 -4.82
N PHE A 32 -15.35 -0.68 -3.88
CA PHE A 32 -15.70 0.73 -3.72
C PHE A 32 -14.44 1.59 -3.64
N ARG A 33 -13.46 1.20 -2.83
CA ARG A 33 -12.19 1.92 -2.72
C ARG A 33 -11.43 1.93 -4.05
N ASN A 34 -11.33 0.81 -4.73
CA ASN A 34 -10.55 0.70 -5.96
C ASN A 34 -11.19 1.41 -7.16
N THR A 35 -12.51 1.45 -7.27
CA THR A 35 -13.19 2.11 -8.39
C THR A 35 -13.58 3.55 -8.05
N VAL A 36 -14.34 3.74 -6.97
CA VAL A 36 -14.91 5.04 -6.62
C VAL A 36 -13.83 5.99 -6.16
N MET A 37 -12.88 5.59 -5.31
CA MET A 37 -11.83 6.52 -4.87
C MET A 37 -10.86 6.90 -5.97
N LYS A 38 -10.54 5.98 -6.90
CA LYS A 38 -9.72 6.32 -8.08
C LYS A 38 -10.44 7.32 -8.98
N HIS A 39 -11.73 7.10 -9.23
CA HIS A 39 -12.53 8.06 -9.98
C HIS A 39 -12.61 9.41 -9.25
N LEU A 40 -12.84 9.42 -7.94
CA LEU A 40 -12.91 10.65 -7.16
C LEU A 40 -11.57 11.38 -7.10
N ALA A 41 -10.44 10.67 -7.05
CA ALA A 41 -9.12 11.26 -7.14
C ALA A 41 -8.91 11.92 -8.51
N LEU A 42 -9.22 11.21 -9.61
CA LEU A 42 -9.14 11.77 -10.96
C LEU A 42 -10.05 13.00 -11.12
N LYS A 43 -11.28 12.92 -10.58
CA LYS A 43 -12.23 14.05 -10.60
C LYS A 43 -11.70 15.24 -9.80
N ALA A 44 -11.03 14.99 -8.68
CA ALA A 44 -10.40 16.03 -7.87
C ALA A 44 -9.28 16.75 -8.62
N ASP A 45 -8.50 16.01 -9.41
CA ASP A 45 -7.37 16.55 -10.16
C ASP A 45 -7.84 17.36 -11.38
N ILE A 46 -8.93 16.95 -12.05
CA ILE A 46 -9.43 17.61 -13.27
C ILE A 46 -10.44 18.73 -12.94
N TRP A 47 -11.38 18.50 -12.02
CA TRP A 47 -12.45 19.45 -11.67
C TRP A 47 -12.67 19.53 -10.16
N PRO A 48 -11.77 20.20 -9.41
CA PRO A 48 -11.87 20.31 -7.96
C PRO A 48 -13.17 20.99 -7.50
N GLU A 49 -13.71 21.90 -8.32
CA GLU A 49 -14.88 22.74 -8.02
C GLU A 49 -16.20 21.95 -8.03
N ARG A 50 -16.22 20.80 -8.72
CA ARG A 50 -17.42 19.94 -8.85
C ARG A 50 -17.44 18.76 -7.87
N LEU A 51 -16.57 18.78 -6.86
CA LEU A 51 -16.59 17.79 -5.79
C LEU A 51 -17.63 18.14 -4.73
N THR A 52 -18.52 17.20 -4.42
CA THR A 52 -19.45 17.39 -3.31
C THR A 52 -18.71 17.25 -1.97
N ARG A 53 -19.25 17.87 -0.89
CA ARG A 53 -18.63 17.80 0.45
C ARG A 53 -18.42 16.36 0.93
N LEU A 54 -19.34 15.45 0.60
CA LEU A 54 -19.21 14.02 0.90
C LEU A 54 -18.05 13.37 0.13
N GLN A 55 -17.85 13.72 -1.14
CA GLN A 55 -16.72 13.22 -1.94
C GLN A 55 -15.38 13.72 -1.39
N GLN A 56 -15.33 14.99 -0.97
CA GLN A 56 -14.16 15.55 -0.30
C GLN A 56 -13.86 14.85 1.03
N PHE A 57 -14.90 14.56 1.83
CA PHE A 57 -14.74 13.82 3.08
C PHE A 57 -14.23 12.38 2.85
N CYS A 58 -14.77 11.68 1.84
CA CYS A 58 -14.28 10.36 1.43
C CYS A 58 -12.81 10.39 1.00
N LEU A 59 -12.41 11.37 0.19
CA LEU A 59 -11.02 11.56 -0.22
C LEU A 59 -10.10 11.92 0.95
N TRP A 60 -10.59 12.71 1.91
CA TRP A 60 -9.83 13.07 3.12
C TRP A 60 -9.56 11.84 4.00
N LEU A 61 -10.58 11.00 4.22
CA LEU A 61 -10.45 9.72 4.92
C LEU A 61 -9.45 8.79 4.22
N GLU A 62 -9.43 8.78 2.88
CA GLU A 62 -8.46 7.97 2.14
C GLU A 62 -7.05 8.57 2.14
N ARG A 63 -6.90 9.90 2.05
CA ARG A 63 -5.59 10.60 2.09
C ARG A 63 -4.82 10.33 3.38
N ARG A 64 -5.51 10.04 4.49
CA ARG A 64 -4.87 9.61 5.75
C ARG A 64 -4.32 8.18 5.72
N LYS A 65 -4.66 7.36 4.72
CA LYS A 65 -4.01 6.06 4.50
C LYS A 65 -2.76 6.29 3.66
N HIS A 66 -1.62 6.28 4.33
CA HIS A 66 -0.26 6.36 3.78
C HIS A 66 -0.15 5.73 2.39
N LYS A 67 -0.13 6.56 1.34
CA LYS A 67 0.18 6.13 -0.03
C LYS A 67 1.67 6.39 -0.26
N ALA A 68 2.40 5.39 -0.72
CA ALA A 68 3.73 5.60 -1.27
C ALA A 68 3.57 6.43 -2.55
N SER A 69 3.97 7.69 -2.51
CA SER A 69 4.01 8.54 -3.70
C SER A 69 5.32 8.31 -4.44
N TRP A 70 5.26 8.26 -5.76
CA TRP A 70 6.46 8.25 -6.60
C TRP A 70 6.81 9.71 -6.87
N SER A 71 7.99 10.16 -6.44
CA SER A 71 8.49 11.49 -6.78
C SER A 71 9.46 11.35 -7.95
N TYR A 72 9.22 12.17 -8.98
CA TYR A 72 10.11 12.26 -10.12
C TYR A 72 11.01 13.47 -9.89
N ASP A 73 12.25 13.22 -9.47
CA ASP A 73 13.22 14.27 -9.20
C ASP A 73 14.45 14.02 -10.08
N GLY A 74 14.77 14.98 -10.94
CA GLY A 74 15.99 14.96 -11.76
C GLY A 74 16.16 13.77 -12.71
N GLY A 75 15.08 13.14 -13.18
CA GLY A 75 15.15 12.01 -14.12
C GLY A 75 15.29 10.63 -13.47
N HIS A 76 15.33 10.55 -12.14
CA HIS A 76 15.33 9.30 -11.40
C HIS A 76 13.97 9.08 -10.72
N LEU A 77 13.37 7.91 -10.98
CA LEU A 77 12.13 7.50 -10.32
C LEU A 77 12.44 7.10 -8.87
N ARG A 78 12.18 8.01 -7.92
CA ARG A 78 12.36 7.75 -6.49
C ARG A 78 11.02 7.35 -5.86
N ILE A 79 11.02 6.25 -5.11
CA ILE A 79 9.90 5.90 -4.24
C ILE A 79 10.03 6.76 -3.00
N ASP A 80 9.14 7.74 -2.83
CA ASP A 80 9.10 8.51 -1.59
C ASP A 80 8.45 7.66 -0.50
N THR A 81 9.30 7.07 0.34
CA THR A 81 8.88 6.26 1.49
C THR A 81 8.71 7.09 2.76
N SER A 82 8.85 8.43 2.71
CA SER A 82 8.79 9.30 3.89
C SER A 82 7.45 9.20 4.62
N GLN A 83 6.38 8.90 3.89
CA GLN A 83 5.03 8.74 4.44
C GLN A 83 4.73 7.33 4.95
N LEU A 84 5.61 6.34 4.75
CA LEU A 84 5.36 4.97 5.20
C LEU A 84 5.81 4.78 6.66
N SER A 85 5.03 4.04 7.44
CA SER A 85 5.45 3.62 8.79
C SER A 85 6.68 2.69 8.73
N SER A 86 7.44 2.58 9.82
CA SER A 86 8.64 1.73 9.87
C SER A 86 8.33 0.25 9.55
N ARG A 87 7.12 -0.22 9.88
CA ARG A 87 6.66 -1.58 9.57
C ARG A 87 6.38 -1.75 8.08
N GLU A 88 5.73 -0.77 7.45
CA GLU A 88 5.44 -0.76 6.01
C GLU A 88 6.72 -0.61 5.18
N GLN A 89 7.67 0.22 5.62
CA GLN A 89 8.98 0.34 4.99
C GLN A 89 9.74 -0.99 5.01
N ARG A 90 9.73 -1.70 6.15
CA ARG A 90 10.34 -3.04 6.24
C ARG A 90 9.65 -4.02 5.30
N TYR A 91 8.33 -4.00 5.22
CA TYR A 91 7.59 -4.87 4.30
C TYR A 91 7.92 -4.56 2.83
N LEU A 92 7.93 -3.29 2.45
CA LEU A 92 8.31 -2.84 1.10
C LEU A 92 9.73 -3.29 0.74
N PHE A 93 10.66 -3.18 1.69
CA PHE A 93 12.05 -3.61 1.49
C PHE A 93 12.16 -5.12 1.28
N VAL A 94 11.45 -5.92 2.09
CA VAL A 94 11.41 -7.39 1.92
C VAL A 94 10.79 -7.76 0.57
N ALA A 95 9.67 -7.15 0.21
CA ALA A 95 9.00 -7.41 -1.06
C ALA A 95 9.87 -7.05 -2.27
N LEU A 96 10.57 -5.91 -2.23
CA LEU A 96 11.51 -5.50 -3.28
C LEU A 96 12.69 -6.48 -3.38
N ARG A 97 13.27 -6.89 -2.24
CA ARG A 97 14.35 -7.88 -2.21
C ARG A 97 13.91 -9.21 -2.82
N ASP A 98 12.76 -9.74 -2.42
CA ASP A 98 12.26 -11.02 -2.92
C ASP A 98 11.95 -10.95 -4.42
N THR A 99 11.37 -9.84 -4.87
CA THR A 99 11.09 -9.60 -6.29
C THR A 99 12.40 -9.52 -7.09
N LEU A 100 13.41 -8.82 -6.58
CA LEU A 100 14.72 -8.72 -7.22
C LEU A 100 15.43 -10.08 -7.27
N SER A 101 15.35 -10.89 -6.20
CA SER A 101 15.93 -12.24 -6.16
C SER A 101 15.31 -13.13 -7.23
N ARG A 102 13.98 -13.19 -7.27
CA ARG A 102 13.23 -13.97 -8.29
C ARG A 102 13.52 -13.47 -9.70
N PHE A 103 13.71 -12.16 -9.86
CA PHE A 103 14.04 -11.56 -11.13
C PHE A 103 15.46 -11.94 -11.60
N MET A 104 16.45 -11.92 -10.70
CA MET A 104 17.82 -12.39 -10.99
C MET A 104 17.89 -13.89 -11.26
N GLU A 105 17.02 -14.69 -10.63
CA GLU A 105 16.88 -16.12 -10.89
C GLU A 105 16.16 -16.43 -12.21
N SER A 106 15.33 -15.50 -12.70
CA SER A 106 14.70 -15.64 -14.00
C SER A 106 15.74 -15.47 -15.11
N LYS A 107 15.87 -16.46 -16.00
CA LYS A 107 16.83 -16.48 -17.13
C LYS A 107 16.56 -15.41 -18.21
N ASN A 108 15.76 -14.40 -17.91
CA ASN A 108 15.51 -13.32 -18.86
C ASN A 108 16.77 -12.46 -18.98
N GLU A 109 17.22 -12.24 -20.22
CA GLU A 109 18.34 -11.36 -20.55
C GLU A 109 18.01 -9.93 -20.15
N VAL A 110 18.34 -9.59 -18.90
CA VAL A 110 18.26 -8.23 -18.40
C VAL A 110 19.69 -7.79 -18.20
N HIS A 111 20.02 -6.58 -18.67
CA HIS A 111 21.34 -5.99 -18.47
C HIS A 111 21.61 -5.81 -16.98
N LEU A 112 22.21 -6.83 -16.36
CA LEU A 112 22.62 -6.90 -14.96
C LEU A 112 23.43 -5.67 -14.53
N GLY A 113 24.13 -5.03 -15.46
CA GLY A 113 24.84 -3.77 -15.24
C GLY A 113 23.94 -2.63 -14.77
N LEU A 114 22.75 -2.47 -15.33
CA LEU A 114 21.83 -1.39 -14.96
C LEU A 114 21.23 -1.60 -13.57
N VAL A 115 20.90 -2.86 -13.24
CA VAL A 115 20.37 -3.24 -11.92
C VAL A 115 21.46 -3.12 -10.85
N ALA A 116 22.68 -3.56 -11.14
CA ALA A 116 23.80 -3.41 -10.22
C ALA A 116 24.14 -1.93 -9.96
N GLU A 117 24.08 -1.09 -10.99
CA GLU A 117 24.38 0.34 -10.86
C GLU A 117 23.30 1.07 -10.05
N THR A 118 22.01 0.81 -10.34
CA THR A 118 20.89 1.36 -9.56
C THR A 118 20.91 0.92 -8.09
N VAL A 119 21.28 -0.34 -7.80
CA VAL A 119 21.44 -0.82 -6.42
C VAL A 119 22.63 -0.14 -5.73
N ARG A 120 23.75 0.07 -6.43
CA ARG A 120 24.92 0.79 -5.89
C ARG A 120 24.59 2.25 -5.58
N GLU A 121 23.84 2.90 -6.45
CA GLU A 121 23.41 4.28 -6.28
C GLU A 121 22.44 4.43 -5.10
N ALA A 122 21.45 3.54 -4.98
CA ALA A 122 20.56 3.50 -3.82
C ALA A 122 21.30 3.26 -2.49
N LEU A 123 22.35 2.42 -2.50
CA LEU A 123 23.20 2.21 -1.33
C LEU A 123 24.05 3.44 -0.97
N ARG A 124 24.56 4.18 -1.97
CA ARG A 124 25.27 5.45 -1.76
C ARG A 124 24.35 6.47 -1.10
N ASP A 125 23.13 6.63 -1.61
CA ASP A 125 22.12 7.54 -1.06
C ASP A 125 21.76 7.18 0.38
N CYS A 126 21.53 5.90 0.67
CA CYS A 126 21.27 5.42 2.03
C CYS A 126 22.43 5.74 3.00
N ARG A 127 23.68 5.61 2.55
CA ARG A 127 24.85 5.95 3.38
C ARG A 127 24.96 7.46 3.61
N ALA A 128 24.68 8.28 2.58
CA ALA A 128 24.67 9.73 2.71
C ALA A 128 23.61 10.21 3.71
N ALA A 129 22.39 9.65 3.63
CA ALA A 129 21.30 9.95 4.56
C ALA A 129 21.60 9.51 6.01
N ARG A 130 22.33 8.41 6.21
CA ARG A 130 22.79 7.99 7.55
C ARG A 130 23.85 8.94 8.12
N ARG A 131 24.79 9.39 7.29
CA ARG A 131 25.84 10.35 7.71
C ARG A 131 25.23 11.71 8.06
N SER A 132 24.28 12.21 7.28
CA SER A 132 23.63 13.49 7.58
C SER A 132 22.78 13.45 8.86
N LYS A 133 22.16 12.30 9.17
CA LYS A 133 21.49 12.09 10.47
C LYS A 133 22.47 11.99 11.63
N ALA A 134 23.58 11.27 11.46
CA ALA A 134 24.61 11.15 12.49
C ALA A 134 25.33 12.48 12.78
N ALA A 135 25.44 13.37 11.79
CA ALA A 135 26.03 14.71 11.96
C ALA A 135 25.08 15.74 12.60
N ARG A 136 23.80 15.40 12.79
CA ARG A 136 22.79 16.25 13.46
C ARG A 136 22.54 15.86 14.92
N LEU A 137 23.16 14.78 15.38
CA LEU A 137 23.19 14.35 16.78
C LEU A 137 24.52 14.80 17.39
#